data_AF-M7SJ33-F1
#
_entry.id   AF-M7SJ33-F1
#
_cell.length_a   1.000
_cell.length_b   1.000
_cell.length_c   1.000
_cell.angle_alpha   90.00
_cell.angle_beta   90.00
_cell.angle_gamma   90.00
#
_symmetry.space_group_name_H-M   'P 1'
#
loop_
_entity.id
_entity.type
_entity.pdbx_description
1 polymer ?
#
loop_
_entity_poly.entity_id
_entity_poly.type
_entity_poly.pdbx_seq_one_letter_code
_entity_poly.pdbx_strand_id
1 'polypeptide(L)'
;MTSQVAARLLVNNCELLEGKDEATVLTDSGRQIRDFVDSYAASLAICDLERGSFVIPKECAKFREPVLGQMPIGNEVYLHVTSTEIDACLSGLGVSDSAWNTWVSYRHKALRFCDAARADNDKAQHIRLFQKLTKIMNQMTNSVDQELETRLRDFDRRSQEATNKIDNLSPTVDRIGQGLRDIESIISEVLPNTLMVNTPKLMVFGMVLT
;
A
#
# COMPACT_ATOMS: atom_id res chain seq x y z
N MET A 1 -34.45 -8.61 -15.55
CA MET A 1 -34.14 -7.55 -14.56
C MET A 1 -34.49 -7.97 -13.14
N THR A 2 -35.64 -8.61 -12.91
CA THR A 2 -36.14 -9.00 -11.57
C THR A 2 -35.17 -9.85 -10.72
N SER A 3 -34.54 -10.87 -11.31
CA SER A 3 -33.58 -11.73 -10.59
C SER A 3 -32.30 -11.02 -10.14
N GLN A 4 -31.94 -9.89 -10.78
CA GLN A 4 -30.71 -9.15 -10.46
C GLN A 4 -30.82 -8.39 -9.14
N VAL A 5 -32.02 -7.91 -8.78
CA VAL A 5 -32.27 -7.19 -7.53
C VAL A 5 -32.14 -8.14 -6.34
N ALA A 6 -32.80 -9.30 -6.40
CA ALA A 6 -32.71 -10.33 -5.38
C ALA A 6 -31.28 -10.87 -5.23
N ALA A 7 -30.58 -11.12 -6.34
CA ALA A 7 -29.20 -11.57 -6.32
C ALA A 7 -28.24 -10.51 -5.72
N ARG A 8 -28.45 -9.22 -6.03
CA ARG A 8 -27.65 -8.13 -5.48
C ARG A 8 -27.84 -7.99 -3.96
N LEU A 9 -29.09 -8.06 -3.48
CA LEU A 9 -29.38 -8.03 -2.05
C LEU A 9 -28.75 -9.22 -1.32
N LEU A 10 -28.79 -10.42 -1.91
CA LEU A 10 -28.13 -11.61 -1.38
C LEU A 10 -26.62 -11.37 -1.23
N VAL A 11 -25.94 -11.00 -2.32
CA VAL A 11 -24.48 -10.79 -2.36
C VAL A 11 -24.00 -9.76 -1.34
N ASN A 12 -24.75 -8.68 -1.13
CA ASN A 12 -24.37 -7.63 -0.18
C ASN A 12 -24.54 -8.05 1.29
N ASN A 13 -25.34 -9.07 1.58
CA ASN A 13 -25.62 -9.50 2.96
C ASN A 13 -25.04 -10.88 3.31
N CYS A 14 -24.10 -11.39 2.50
CA CYS A 14 -23.47 -12.70 2.70
C CYS A 14 -22.57 -12.79 3.95
N GLU A 15 -22.37 -11.69 4.69
CA GLU A 15 -21.62 -11.64 5.95
C GLU A 15 -22.21 -12.60 7.01
N LEU A 16 -23.53 -12.81 7.04
CA LEU A 16 -24.16 -13.80 7.95
C LEU A 16 -23.73 -15.24 7.72
N LEU A 17 -23.17 -15.54 6.55
CA LEU A 17 -22.74 -16.88 6.17
C LEU A 17 -21.23 -17.10 6.35
N GLU A 18 -20.50 -16.10 6.86
CA GLU A 18 -19.04 -16.16 7.03
C GLU A 18 -18.61 -17.40 7.85
N GLY A 19 -17.74 -18.22 7.26
CA GLY A 19 -17.21 -19.43 7.89
C GLY A 19 -18.14 -20.65 7.94
N LYS A 20 -19.30 -20.62 7.27
CA LYS A 20 -20.28 -21.72 7.31
C LYS A 20 -20.47 -22.42 5.97
N ASP A 21 -20.55 -23.75 6.00
CA ASP A 21 -20.80 -24.64 4.86
C ASP A 21 -22.23 -25.23 4.90
N GLU A 22 -22.65 -25.91 3.82
CA GLU A 22 -23.99 -26.53 3.74
C GLU A 22 -24.29 -27.48 4.93
N ALA A 23 -23.29 -28.18 5.44
CA ALA A 23 -23.44 -29.13 6.53
C ALA A 23 -23.63 -28.41 7.89
N THR A 24 -22.94 -27.30 8.12
CA THR A 24 -23.07 -26.46 9.33
C THR A 24 -24.30 -25.55 9.31
N VAL A 25 -24.80 -25.17 8.12
CA VAL A 25 -26.11 -24.50 7.98
C VAL A 25 -27.25 -25.44 8.40
N LEU A 26 -27.10 -26.74 8.17
CA LEU A 26 -28.10 -27.76 8.52
C LEU A 26 -28.01 -28.27 9.97
N THR A 27 -26.85 -28.18 10.62
CA THR A 27 -26.64 -28.81 11.94
C THR A 27 -26.41 -27.85 13.11
N ASP A 28 -25.93 -26.61 12.90
CA ASP A 28 -25.63 -25.71 14.04
C ASP A 28 -25.60 -24.21 13.70
N SER A 29 -26.38 -23.80 12.70
CA SER A 29 -26.54 -22.39 12.38
C SER A 29 -27.87 -21.89 12.90
N GLY A 30 -27.82 -21.02 13.90
CA GLY A 30 -28.98 -20.40 14.52
C GLY A 30 -30.01 -19.96 13.48
N ARG A 31 -31.29 -20.10 13.83
CA ARG A 31 -32.48 -19.85 13.00
C ARG A 31 -32.34 -18.69 12.00
N GLN A 32 -31.64 -17.62 12.38
CA GLN A 32 -31.30 -16.47 11.54
C GLN A 32 -30.62 -16.82 10.20
N ILE A 33 -29.67 -17.75 10.18
CA ILE A 33 -28.93 -18.13 8.96
C ILE A 33 -29.81 -18.93 8.00
N ARG A 34 -30.61 -19.84 8.56
CA ARG A 34 -31.58 -20.61 7.78
C ARG A 34 -32.62 -19.67 7.18
N ASP A 35 -33.19 -18.78 8.00
CA ASP A 35 -34.17 -17.80 7.57
C ASP A 35 -33.59 -16.84 6.51
N PHE A 36 -32.32 -16.46 6.64
CA PHE A 36 -31.59 -15.72 5.62
C PHE A 36 -31.60 -16.48 4.29
N VAL A 37 -31.03 -17.69 4.25
CA VAL A 37 -30.93 -18.49 3.02
C VAL A 37 -32.31 -18.74 2.42
N ASP A 38 -33.28 -19.11 3.24
CA ASP A 38 -34.63 -19.44 2.81
C ASP A 38 -35.36 -18.21 2.23
N SER A 39 -35.16 -17.02 2.80
CA SER A 39 -35.76 -15.77 2.29
C SER A 39 -35.22 -15.34 0.92
N TYR A 40 -33.91 -15.46 0.71
CA TYR A 40 -33.28 -15.11 -0.56
C TYR A 40 -33.56 -16.17 -1.63
N ALA A 41 -33.57 -17.44 -1.23
CA ALA A 41 -33.99 -18.53 -2.10
C ALA A 41 -35.44 -18.38 -2.55
N ALA A 42 -36.36 -18.01 -1.64
CA ALA A 42 -37.74 -17.71 -1.97
C ALA A 42 -37.83 -16.54 -2.95
N SER A 43 -37.11 -15.44 -2.69
CA SER A 43 -37.08 -14.27 -3.57
C SER A 43 -36.60 -14.60 -4.99
N LEU A 44 -35.52 -15.37 -5.12
CA LEU A 44 -34.99 -15.80 -6.42
C LEU A 44 -35.93 -16.77 -7.14
N ALA A 45 -36.52 -17.72 -6.40
CA ALA A 45 -37.48 -18.68 -6.94
C ALA A 45 -38.75 -17.97 -7.45
N ILE A 46 -39.27 -17.02 -6.69
CA ILE A 46 -40.43 -16.22 -7.07
C ILE A 46 -40.14 -15.43 -8.33
N CYS A 47 -38.96 -14.80 -8.45
CA CYS A 47 -38.59 -14.08 -9.68
C CYS A 47 -38.63 -14.99 -10.93
N ASP A 48 -38.20 -16.25 -10.79
CA ASP A 48 -38.23 -17.22 -11.88
C ASP A 48 -39.64 -17.76 -12.17
N LEU A 49 -40.44 -17.99 -11.12
CA LEU A 49 -41.83 -18.42 -11.24
C LEU A 49 -42.70 -17.33 -11.89
N GLU A 50 -42.49 -16.06 -11.53
CA GLU A 50 -43.14 -14.93 -12.18
C GLU A 50 -42.78 -14.86 -13.68
N ARG A 51 -41.51 -15.07 -14.02
CA ARG A 51 -41.07 -15.15 -15.41
C ARG A 51 -41.70 -16.30 -16.17
N GLY A 52 -41.96 -17.42 -15.49
CA GLY A 52 -42.71 -18.56 -16.00
C GLY A 52 -44.23 -18.41 -16.02
N SER A 53 -44.76 -17.24 -15.63
CA SER A 53 -46.21 -16.98 -15.49
C SER A 53 -46.94 -17.91 -14.51
N PHE A 54 -46.23 -18.38 -13.48
CA PHE A 54 -46.84 -19.13 -12.38
C PHE A 54 -47.57 -18.20 -11.41
N VAL A 55 -48.61 -18.71 -10.76
CA VAL A 55 -49.33 -17.97 -9.71
C VAL A 55 -48.49 -17.99 -8.44
N ILE A 56 -48.14 -16.80 -7.94
CA ILE A 56 -47.40 -16.64 -6.69
C ILE A 56 -48.37 -16.57 -5.51
N PRO A 57 -48.17 -17.35 -4.44
CA PRO A 57 -48.99 -17.27 -3.22
C PRO A 57 -49.00 -15.86 -2.63
N LYS A 58 -50.14 -15.44 -2.06
CA LYS A 58 -50.29 -14.11 -1.45
C LYS A 58 -49.36 -13.91 -0.24
N GLU A 59 -49.07 -15.00 0.45
CA GLU A 59 -48.14 -15.09 1.58
C GLU A 59 -46.71 -14.69 1.16
N CYS A 60 -46.37 -14.86 -0.11
CA CYS A 60 -45.07 -14.54 -0.68
C CYS A 60 -44.93 -13.10 -1.19
N ALA A 61 -45.91 -12.22 -0.95
CA ALA A 61 -45.91 -10.85 -1.48
C ALA A 61 -44.66 -10.03 -1.12
N LYS A 62 -44.10 -10.24 0.09
CA LYS A 62 -42.90 -9.54 0.58
C LYS A 62 -41.58 -9.97 -0.08
N PHE A 63 -41.59 -11.07 -0.82
CA PHE A 63 -40.42 -11.63 -1.49
C PHE A 63 -40.39 -11.27 -2.98
N ARG A 64 -41.37 -10.49 -3.46
CA ARG A 64 -41.48 -10.06 -4.85
C ARG A 64 -40.61 -8.82 -5.09
N GLU A 65 -40.14 -8.67 -6.33
CA GLU A 65 -39.26 -7.58 -6.73
C GLU A 65 -39.74 -6.16 -6.33
N PRO A 66 -41.03 -5.78 -6.44
CA PRO A 66 -41.45 -4.42 -6.07
C PRO A 66 -41.15 -4.04 -4.63
N VAL A 67 -41.14 -5.03 -3.74
CA VAL A 67 -40.81 -4.85 -2.32
C VAL A 67 -39.30 -4.83 -2.13
N LEU A 68 -38.58 -5.76 -2.77
CA LEU A 68 -37.12 -5.86 -2.70
C LEU A 68 -36.41 -4.63 -3.30
N GLY A 69 -36.92 -4.07 -4.40
CA GLY A 69 -36.33 -2.91 -5.06
C GLY A 69 -36.41 -1.61 -4.25
N GLN A 70 -37.29 -1.56 -3.25
CA GLN A 70 -37.41 -0.42 -2.33
C GLN A 70 -36.50 -0.54 -1.12
N MET A 71 -35.79 -1.66 -0.97
CA MET A 71 -34.97 -1.89 0.22
C MET A 71 -33.68 -1.09 0.15
N PRO A 72 -33.29 -0.44 1.27
CA PRO A 72 -32.01 0.22 1.36
C PRO A 72 -30.90 -0.83 1.25
N ILE A 73 -29.95 -0.57 0.36
CA ILE A 73 -28.69 -1.29 0.32
C ILE A 73 -27.81 -0.66 1.40
N GLY A 74 -28.04 -1.06 2.65
CA GLY A 74 -27.31 -0.58 3.83
C GLY A 74 -26.16 -1.51 4.21
N ASN A 75 -25.29 -1.03 5.11
CA ASN A 75 -24.19 -1.80 5.71
C ASN A 75 -24.64 -2.69 6.87
N GLU A 76 -25.91 -2.57 7.31
CA GLU A 76 -26.44 -3.43 8.36
C GLU A 76 -27.15 -4.63 7.74
N VAL A 77 -26.71 -5.81 8.15
CA VAL A 77 -27.35 -7.06 7.78
C VAL A 77 -28.74 -7.12 8.41
N TYR A 78 -29.77 -6.89 7.60
CA TYR A 78 -31.16 -6.91 8.03
C TYR A 78 -32.01 -7.82 7.13
N LEU A 79 -32.83 -8.64 7.78
CA LEU A 79 -33.84 -9.46 7.15
C LEU A 79 -35.18 -8.73 7.21
N HIS A 80 -35.76 -8.39 6.06
CA HIS A 80 -37.01 -7.62 5.97
C HIS A 80 -38.28 -8.42 6.27
N VAL A 81 -38.12 -9.73 6.51
CA VAL A 81 -39.18 -10.70 6.79
C VAL A 81 -38.90 -11.40 8.11
N THR A 82 -39.96 -11.78 8.80
CA THR A 82 -39.84 -12.63 10.01
C THR A 82 -39.79 -14.10 9.63
N SER A 83 -39.33 -14.96 10.54
CA SER A 83 -39.37 -16.43 10.34
C SER A 83 -40.77 -16.93 10.00
N THR A 84 -41.80 -16.37 10.65
CA THR A 84 -43.21 -16.77 10.41
C THR A 84 -43.68 -16.42 9.00
N GLU A 85 -43.20 -15.30 8.44
CA GLU A 85 -43.53 -14.88 7.07
C GLU A 85 -42.79 -15.74 6.05
N ILE A 86 -41.57 -16.17 6.35
CA ILE A 86 -40.83 -17.15 5.56
C ILE A 86 -41.58 -18.48 5.56
N ASP A 87 -41.87 -19.03 6.74
CA ASP A 87 -42.57 -20.32 6.88
C ASP A 87 -43.94 -20.31 6.15
N ALA A 88 -44.68 -19.20 6.20
CA ALA A 88 -45.94 -19.03 5.49
C ALA A 88 -45.75 -19.01 3.96
N CYS A 89 -44.76 -18.28 3.45
CA CYS A 89 -44.46 -18.27 2.01
C CYS A 89 -43.99 -19.64 1.52
N LEU A 90 -43.10 -20.31 2.26
CA LEU A 90 -42.62 -21.66 1.93
C LEU A 90 -43.78 -22.68 1.91
N SER A 91 -44.70 -22.58 2.86
CA SER A 91 -45.90 -23.43 2.87
C SER A 91 -46.76 -23.19 1.63
N GLY A 92 -46.90 -21.94 1.19
CA GLY A 92 -47.61 -21.59 -0.05
C GLY A 92 -46.91 -22.12 -1.31
N LEU A 93 -45.57 -22.02 -1.39
CA LEU A 93 -44.79 -22.57 -2.50
C LEU A 93 -44.87 -24.11 -2.53
N GLY A 94 -44.95 -24.75 -1.36
CA GLY A 94 -45.09 -26.19 -1.20
C GLY A 94 -46.38 -26.78 -1.78
N VAL A 95 -47.39 -25.96 -2.13
CA VAL A 95 -48.62 -26.42 -2.78
C VAL A 95 -48.36 -26.85 -4.24
N SER A 96 -47.30 -26.34 -4.87
CA SER A 96 -46.94 -26.68 -6.26
C SER A 96 -45.55 -27.32 -6.32
N ASP A 97 -45.47 -28.55 -6.82
CA ASP A 97 -44.19 -29.26 -6.99
C ASP A 97 -43.18 -28.46 -7.83
N SER A 98 -43.64 -27.75 -8.86
CA SER A 98 -42.77 -26.90 -9.69
C SER A 98 -42.21 -25.72 -8.89
N ALA A 99 -43.03 -25.08 -8.05
CA ALA A 99 -42.60 -23.96 -7.22
C ALA A 99 -41.66 -24.43 -6.09
N TRP A 100 -41.99 -25.55 -5.45
CA TRP A 100 -41.16 -26.16 -4.42
C TRP A 100 -39.77 -26.56 -4.94
N ASN A 101 -39.71 -27.28 -6.07
CA ASN A 101 -38.44 -27.70 -6.67
C ASN A 101 -37.59 -26.49 -7.12
N THR A 102 -38.24 -25.42 -7.59
CA THR A 102 -37.54 -24.17 -7.95
C THR A 102 -36.92 -23.53 -6.71
N TRP A 103 -37.65 -23.44 -5.60
CA TRP A 103 -37.12 -22.95 -4.33
C TRP A 103 -35.95 -23.80 -3.81
N VAL A 104 -36.07 -25.12 -3.80
CA VAL A 104 -34.98 -26.02 -3.40
C VAL A 104 -33.72 -25.78 -4.24
N SER A 105 -33.87 -25.65 -5.57
CA SER A 105 -32.75 -25.33 -6.46
C SER A 105 -32.08 -24.01 -6.09
N TYR A 106 -32.86 -22.98 -5.77
CA TYR A 106 -32.34 -21.67 -5.39
C TYR A 106 -31.71 -21.62 -4.00
N ARG A 107 -32.16 -22.48 -3.07
CA ARG A 107 -31.55 -22.63 -1.75
C ARG A 107 -30.08 -23.03 -1.83
N HIS A 108 -29.78 -24.05 -2.64
CA HIS A 108 -28.40 -24.48 -2.91
C HIS A 108 -27.59 -23.42 -3.67
N LYS A 109 -28.22 -22.72 -4.63
CA LYS A 109 -27.56 -21.64 -5.39
C LYS A 109 -27.24 -20.43 -4.52
N ALA A 110 -28.08 -20.08 -3.56
CA ALA A 110 -27.90 -18.92 -2.70
C ALA A 110 -26.59 -19.02 -1.88
N LEU A 111 -26.31 -20.21 -1.34
CA LEU A 111 -25.05 -20.48 -0.64
C LEU A 111 -23.84 -20.33 -1.57
N ARG A 112 -23.92 -20.90 -2.78
CA ARG A 112 -22.85 -20.78 -3.78
C ARG A 112 -22.61 -19.34 -4.24
N PHE A 113 -23.67 -18.54 -4.37
CA PHE A 113 -23.52 -17.11 -4.67
C PHE A 113 -22.79 -16.38 -3.55
N CYS A 114 -23.07 -16.71 -2.29
CA CYS A 114 -22.35 -16.12 -1.16
C CYS A 114 -20.90 -16.57 -1.04
N ASP A 115 -20.59 -17.83 -1.34
CA ASP A 115 -19.20 -18.30 -1.38
C ASP A 115 -18.39 -17.60 -2.48
N ALA A 116 -18.98 -17.41 -3.66
CA ALA A 116 -18.35 -16.68 -4.76
C ALA A 116 -18.15 -15.19 -4.41
N ALA A 117 -19.18 -14.55 -3.87
CA ALA A 117 -19.11 -13.16 -3.41
C ALA A 117 -18.03 -12.95 -2.35
N ARG A 118 -17.90 -13.89 -1.40
CA ARG A 118 -16.84 -13.86 -0.38
C ARG A 118 -15.46 -13.92 -1.01
N ALA A 119 -15.21 -14.93 -1.86
CA ALA A 119 -13.92 -15.11 -2.51
C ALA A 119 -13.50 -13.87 -3.33
N ASP A 120 -14.47 -13.17 -3.92
CA ASP A 120 -14.19 -11.93 -4.66
C ASP A 120 -14.01 -10.71 -3.76
N ASN A 121 -14.75 -10.60 -2.64
CA ASN A 121 -14.54 -9.54 -1.65
C ASN A 121 -13.16 -9.65 -1.00
N ASP A 122 -12.73 -10.86 -0.62
CA ASP A 122 -11.41 -11.12 -0.04
C ASP A 122 -10.30 -10.68 -0.99
N LYS A 123 -10.38 -11.06 -2.26
CA LYS A 123 -9.45 -10.59 -3.30
C LYS A 123 -9.45 -9.06 -3.41
N ALA A 124 -10.62 -8.43 -3.40
CA ALA A 124 -10.73 -6.98 -3.50
C ALA A 124 -10.08 -6.27 -2.30
N GLN A 125 -10.22 -6.81 -1.09
CA GLN A 125 -9.55 -6.30 0.11
C GLN A 125 -8.02 -6.44 0.00
N HIS A 126 -7.53 -7.61 -0.43
CA HIS A 126 -6.10 -7.82 -0.67
C HIS A 126 -5.55 -6.86 -1.72
N ILE A 127 -6.24 -6.65 -2.83
CA ILE A 127 -5.85 -5.69 -3.87
C ILE A 127 -5.74 -4.28 -3.29
N ARG A 128 -6.74 -3.83 -2.51
CA ARG A 128 -6.70 -2.51 -1.85
C ARG A 128 -5.51 -2.37 -0.90
N LEU A 129 -5.19 -3.42 -0.15
CA LEU A 129 -4.03 -3.45 0.74
C LEU A 129 -2.72 -3.33 -0.05
N PHE A 130 -2.55 -4.14 -1.11
CA PHE A 130 -1.38 -4.07 -1.98
C PHE A 130 -1.23 -2.69 -2.63
N GLN A 131 -2.32 -2.09 -3.12
CA GLN A 131 -2.30 -0.72 -3.66
C GLN A 131 -1.83 0.30 -2.63
N LYS A 132 -2.28 0.19 -1.37
CA LYS A 132 -1.85 1.06 -0.28
C LYS A 132 -0.37 0.87 0.04
N LEU A 133 0.10 -0.37 0.11
CA LEU A 133 1.51 -0.70 0.34
C LEU A 133 2.41 -0.16 -0.78
N THR A 134 2.04 -0.39 -2.04
CA THR A 134 2.78 0.14 -3.21
C THR A 134 2.84 1.65 -3.20
N LYS A 135 1.74 2.34 -2.82
CA LYS A 135 1.72 3.80 -2.70
C LYS A 135 2.68 4.30 -1.63
N ILE A 136 2.70 3.66 -0.45
CA ILE A 136 3.61 4.01 0.64
C ILE A 136 5.07 3.76 0.22
N MET A 137 5.36 2.61 -0.39
CA MET A 137 6.70 2.29 -0.88
C MET A 137 7.18 3.30 -1.91
N ASN A 138 6.32 3.67 -2.87
CA ASN A 138 6.66 4.68 -3.87
C ASN A 138 6.96 6.05 -3.25
N GLN A 139 6.20 6.47 -2.22
CA GLN A 139 6.48 7.71 -1.49
C GLN A 139 7.82 7.66 -0.75
N MET A 140 8.14 6.52 -0.13
CA MET A 140 9.39 6.32 0.58
C MET A 140 10.59 6.32 -0.38
N THR A 141 10.53 5.56 -1.47
CA THR A 141 11.59 5.52 -2.49
C THR A 141 11.84 6.90 -3.08
N ASN A 142 10.78 7.62 -3.47
CA ASN A 142 10.93 8.99 -3.99
C ASN A 142 11.56 9.94 -2.98
N SER A 143 11.20 9.84 -1.70
CA SER A 143 11.80 10.66 -0.65
C SER A 143 13.28 10.34 -0.43
N VAL A 144 13.65 9.06 -0.47
CA VAL A 144 15.05 8.62 -0.35
C VAL A 144 15.87 9.11 -1.54
N ASP A 145 15.37 8.93 -2.77
CA ASP A 145 16.06 9.39 -3.98
C ASP A 145 16.27 10.91 -3.96
N GLN A 146 15.27 11.69 -3.54
CA GLN A 146 15.38 13.14 -3.40
C GLN A 146 16.41 13.57 -2.34
N GLU A 147 16.45 12.89 -1.18
CA GLU A 147 17.46 13.19 -0.16
C GLU A 147 18.87 12.83 -0.67
N LEU A 148 19.01 11.69 -1.34
CA LEU A 148 20.29 11.21 -1.85
C LEU A 148 20.83 12.13 -2.95
N GLU A 149 19.99 12.56 -3.89
CA GLU A 149 20.35 13.58 -4.88
C GLU A 149 20.80 14.88 -4.22
N THR A 150 20.10 15.31 -3.16
CA THR A 150 20.43 16.55 -2.45
C THR A 150 21.77 16.44 -1.73
N ARG A 151 22.04 15.30 -1.09
CA ARG A 151 23.34 15.01 -0.45
C ARG A 151 24.47 14.98 -1.47
N LEU A 152 24.26 14.36 -2.63
CA LEU A 152 25.24 14.31 -3.72
C LEU A 152 25.54 15.70 -4.27
N ARG A 153 24.50 16.53 -4.53
CA ARG A 153 24.68 17.92 -4.96
C ARG A 153 25.46 18.75 -3.93
N ASP A 154 25.15 18.60 -2.65
CA ASP A 154 25.85 19.35 -1.59
C ASP A 154 27.30 18.89 -1.40
N PHE A 155 27.56 17.59 -1.58
CA PHE A 155 28.92 17.03 -1.59
C PHE A 155 29.73 17.56 -2.78
N ASP A 156 29.18 17.52 -3.99
CA ASP A 156 29.86 18.00 -5.20
C ASP A 156 30.22 19.49 -5.07
N ARG A 157 29.29 20.31 -4.59
CA ARG A 157 29.53 21.73 -4.30
C ARG A 157 30.67 21.93 -3.30
N ARG A 158 30.65 21.21 -2.16
CA ARG A 158 31.71 21.33 -1.13
C ARG A 158 33.05 20.83 -1.64
N SER A 159 33.06 19.79 -2.46
CA SER A 159 34.26 19.25 -3.11
C SER A 159 34.88 20.31 -4.02
N GLN A 160 34.08 20.93 -4.90
CA GLN A 160 34.54 22.01 -5.78
C GLN A 160 35.04 23.22 -4.98
N GLU A 161 34.35 23.63 -3.92
CA GLU A 161 34.79 24.71 -3.03
C GLU A 161 36.13 24.37 -2.34
N ALA A 162 36.34 23.12 -1.93
CA ALA A 162 37.58 22.68 -1.32
C ALA A 162 38.74 22.68 -2.33
N THR A 163 38.51 22.16 -3.54
CA THR A 163 39.50 22.20 -4.63
C THR A 163 39.89 23.64 -4.96
N ASN A 164 38.92 24.53 -5.13
CA ASN A 164 39.19 25.95 -5.41
C ASN A 164 40.00 26.61 -4.28
N LYS A 165 39.70 26.29 -3.00
CA LYS A 165 40.49 26.80 -1.86
C LYS A 165 41.91 26.26 -1.85
N ILE A 166 42.10 24.99 -2.17
CA ILE A 166 43.43 24.35 -2.28
C ILE A 166 44.22 24.99 -3.43
N ASP A 167 43.60 25.17 -4.59
CA ASP A 167 44.24 25.80 -5.75
C ASP A 167 44.67 27.25 -5.44
N ASN A 168 43.85 27.98 -4.68
CA ASN A 168 44.18 29.33 -4.22
C ASN A 168 45.35 29.38 -3.20
N LEU A 169 45.64 28.26 -2.51
CA LEU A 169 46.79 28.17 -1.60
C LEU A 169 48.10 27.91 -2.34
N SER A 170 48.07 27.27 -3.51
CA SER A 170 49.25 26.97 -4.33
C SER A 170 50.19 28.18 -4.52
N PRO A 171 49.72 29.36 -4.99
CA PRO A 171 50.60 30.51 -5.17
C PRO A 171 51.18 31.04 -3.85
N THR A 172 50.49 30.86 -2.74
CA THR A 172 51.00 31.27 -1.42
C THR A 172 52.15 30.37 -0.98
N VAL A 173 52.01 29.05 -1.19
CA VAL A 173 53.07 28.07 -0.92
C VAL A 173 54.28 28.32 -1.83
N ASP A 174 54.05 28.57 -3.12
CA ASP A 174 55.11 28.89 -4.08
C ASP A 174 55.89 30.13 -3.67
N ARG A 175 55.18 31.19 -3.25
CA ARG A 175 55.79 32.44 -2.77
C ARG A 175 56.64 32.22 -1.51
N ILE A 176 56.16 31.42 -0.55
CA ILE A 176 56.92 31.07 0.65
C ILE A 176 58.17 30.28 0.26
N GLY A 177 58.04 29.30 -0.63
CA GLY A 177 59.17 28.51 -1.12
C GLY A 177 60.21 29.36 -1.85
N GLN A 178 59.78 30.35 -2.63
CA GLN A 178 60.67 31.31 -3.29
C GLN A 178 61.44 32.15 -2.26
N GLY A 179 60.74 32.73 -1.28
CA GLY A 179 61.38 33.55 -0.24
C GLY A 179 62.38 32.78 0.63
N LEU A 180 62.12 31.50 0.89
CA LEU A 180 63.08 30.64 1.60
C LEU A 180 64.35 30.39 0.79
N ARG A 181 64.24 30.17 -0.52
CA ARG A 181 65.41 30.03 -1.42
C ARG A 181 66.23 31.32 -1.49
N ASP A 182 65.56 32.47 -1.52
CA ASP A 182 66.22 33.77 -1.53
C ASP A 182 67.01 33.99 -0.23
N ILE A 183 66.43 33.65 0.93
CA ILE A 183 67.12 33.71 2.23
C ILE A 183 68.30 32.74 2.26
N GLU A 184 68.14 31.51 1.78
CA GLU A 184 69.22 30.52 1.70
C GLU A 184 70.39 31.05 0.87
N SER A 185 70.12 31.65 -0.29
CA SER A 185 71.15 32.29 -1.12
C SER A 185 71.90 33.38 -0.38
N ILE A 186 71.19 34.28 0.31
CA ILE A 186 71.81 35.38 1.09
C ILE A 186 72.69 34.80 2.21
N ILE A 187 72.21 33.81 2.94
CA ILE A 187 72.95 33.16 4.02
C ILE A 187 74.22 32.50 3.46
N SER A 188 74.12 31.75 2.37
CA SER A 188 75.26 31.12 1.69
C SER A 188 76.27 32.12 1.11
N GLU A 189 75.85 33.34 0.78
CA GLU A 189 76.73 34.41 0.27
C GLU A 189 77.41 35.21 1.41
N VAL A 190 76.70 35.40 2.54
CA VAL A 190 77.19 36.18 3.69
C VAL A 190 78.08 35.34 4.62
N LEU A 191 77.81 34.04 4.80
CA LEU A 191 78.61 33.16 5.67
C LEU A 191 80.11 33.08 5.28
N PRO A 192 80.48 32.91 4.00
CA PRO A 192 81.88 32.89 3.57
C PRO A 192 82.57 34.23 3.85
N ASN A 193 81.88 35.35 3.58
CA ASN A 193 82.43 36.69 3.75
C ASN A 193 82.64 37.06 5.22
N THR A 194 81.76 36.60 6.11
CA THR A 194 81.86 36.92 7.55
C THR A 194 82.92 36.07 8.25
N LEU A 195 83.18 34.85 7.76
CA LEU A 195 84.27 33.99 8.26
C LEU A 195 85.67 34.45 7.79
N MET A 196 85.77 35.27 6.73
CA MET A 196 87.06 35.80 6.27
C MET A 196 87.51 37.10 6.96
N VAL A 197 86.62 37.83 7.64
CA VAL A 197 86.95 39.14 8.26
C VAL A 197 87.58 39.01 9.66
N ASN A 198 87.43 37.86 10.34
CA ASN A 198 87.89 37.67 11.72
C ASN A 198 89.17 36.82 11.87
N THR A 199 90.13 36.90 10.94
CA THR A 199 91.50 36.40 11.17
C THR A 199 92.50 37.55 11.28
N PRO A 200 93.02 37.89 12.48
CA PRO A 200 94.07 38.89 12.60
C PRO A 200 95.39 38.35 12.03
N LYS A 201 95.90 39.00 10.97
CA LYS A 201 97.26 38.82 10.45
C LYS A 201 98.29 39.19 11.51
N LEU A 202 99.09 38.23 11.96
CA LEU A 202 100.35 38.51 12.66
C LEU A 202 101.27 39.33 11.74
N MET A 203 101.64 40.54 12.16
CA MET A 203 102.79 41.25 11.60
C MET A 203 104.07 40.68 12.20
N VAL A 204 104.92 40.06 11.37
CA VAL A 204 106.34 39.83 11.67
C VAL A 204 107.14 40.81 10.83
N PHE A 205 107.67 41.86 11.47
CA PHE A 205 108.67 42.75 10.89
C PHE A 205 110.05 42.09 11.04
N GLY A 206 110.64 41.67 9.92
CA GLY A 206 112.05 41.28 9.86
C GLY A 206 112.92 42.51 9.62
N MET A 207 113.92 42.73 10.48
CA MET A 207 115.04 43.63 10.20
C MET A 207 116.32 42.83 10.42
N VAL A 208 116.96 42.45 9.30
CA VAL A 208 118.34 41.97 9.22
C VAL A 208 119.16 43.16 8.73
N LEU A 209 120.31 43.44 9.34
CA LEU A 209 121.56 43.76 8.62
C LEU A 209 122.77 43.82 9.56
N THR A 210 123.80 43.06 9.15
CA THR A 210 125.24 43.09 9.47
C THR A 210 125.72 42.71 10.86
#